data_AF-A0A8X6W0R8-F1
#
_entry.id   AF-A0A8X6W0R8-F1
#
_cell.length_a   1.000
_cell.length_b   1.000
_cell.length_c   1.000
_cell.angle_alpha   90.00
_cell.angle_beta   90.00
_cell.angle_gamma   90.00
#
_symmetry.space_group_name_H-M   'P 1'
#
loop_
_entity.id
_entity.type
_entity.pdbx_description
1 polymer ?
#
loop_
_entity_poly.entity_id
_entity_poly.type
_entity_poly.pdbx_seq_one_letter_code
_entity_poly.pdbx_strand_id
1 'polypeptide(L)'
;MSQRSHLTDSEAWRVVCRLDGGQTQSEVALAIGVSQSVISRIFNHFLETGSPGRRPGQGRRRATTSKEDLYLVLTARRHRNMNATLLQQHLRSATGTTVSTQTSETGSMV
;
A
#
# COMPACT_ATOMS: atom_id res chain seq x y z
N MET A 1 -8.62 -10.31 -21.57
CA MET A 1 -8.10 -11.02 -20.37
C MET A 1 -6.65 -10.61 -20.21
N SER A 2 -6.29 -9.77 -19.24
CA SER A 2 -4.90 -9.32 -19.05
C SER A 2 -4.30 -10.11 -17.89
N GLN A 3 -3.49 -11.13 -18.20
CA GLN A 3 -2.65 -11.77 -17.18
C GLN A 3 -1.67 -10.73 -16.66
N ARG A 4 -1.77 -10.39 -15.38
CA ARG A 4 -0.73 -9.63 -14.68
C ARG A 4 0.38 -10.63 -14.32
N SER A 5 1.25 -10.91 -15.28
CA SER A 5 2.49 -11.64 -15.03
C SER A 5 3.36 -10.80 -14.09
N HIS A 6 3.56 -11.29 -12.88
CA HIS A 6 4.43 -10.66 -11.90
C HIS A 6 5.88 -10.98 -12.28
N LEU A 7 6.60 -9.99 -12.83
CA LEU A 7 8.06 -10.10 -12.95
C LEU A 7 8.65 -10.17 -11.54
N THR A 8 9.54 -11.13 -11.35
CA THR A 8 10.30 -11.27 -10.10
C THR A 8 11.31 -10.12 -9.97
N ASP A 9 11.70 -9.77 -8.74
CA ASP A 9 12.71 -8.74 -8.50
C ASP A 9 14.03 -9.06 -9.22
N SER A 10 14.38 -10.35 -9.33
CA SER A 10 15.55 -10.82 -10.09
C SER A 10 15.47 -10.52 -11.58
N GLU A 11 14.29 -10.64 -12.19
CA GLU A 11 14.08 -10.30 -13.60
C GLU A 11 14.11 -8.79 -13.80
N ALA A 12 13.56 -8.03 -12.85
CA ALA A 12 13.59 -6.57 -12.88
C ALA A 12 15.03 -6.03 -12.81
N TRP A 13 15.89 -6.61 -11.98
CA TRP A 13 17.33 -6.29 -11.96
C TRP A 13 18.04 -6.67 -13.26
N ARG A 14 17.71 -7.83 -13.88
CA ARG A 14 18.25 -8.21 -15.19
C ARG A 14 17.89 -7.21 -16.30
N VAL A 15 16.69 -6.65 -16.26
CA VAL A 15 16.28 -5.58 -17.19
C VAL A 15 17.18 -4.36 -17.01
N VAL A 16 17.35 -3.89 -15.78
CA VAL A 16 18.19 -2.71 -15.49
C VAL A 16 19.62 -2.92 -15.96
N CYS A 17 20.25 -4.03 -15.60
CA CYS A 17 21.64 -4.31 -16.00
C CYS A 17 21.83 -4.35 -17.51
N ARG A 18 20.86 -4.87 -18.28
CA ARG A 18 20.94 -4.93 -19.73
C ARG A 18 20.77 -3.57 -20.40
N LEU A 19 19.86 -2.75 -19.87
CA LEU A 19 19.66 -1.39 -20.35
C LEU A 19 20.86 -0.49 -20.03
N ASP A 20 21.46 -0.66 -18.85
CA ASP A 20 22.68 0.04 -18.46
C ASP A 20 23.89 -0.38 -19.32
N GLY A 21 23.93 -1.66 -19.72
CA GLY A 21 24.89 -2.20 -20.69
C GLY A 21 24.66 -1.76 -22.15
N GLY A 22 23.73 -0.84 -22.41
CA GLY A 22 23.49 -0.25 -23.74
C GLY A 22 22.57 -1.05 -24.67
N GLN A 23 21.91 -2.11 -24.19
CA GLN A 23 20.91 -2.82 -25.00
C GLN A 23 19.64 -1.99 -25.19
N THR A 24 18.98 -2.17 -26.33
CA THR A 24 17.71 -1.49 -26.59
C THR A 24 16.57 -2.14 -25.81
N GLN A 25 15.53 -1.36 -25.48
CA GLN A 25 14.36 -1.90 -24.77
C GLN A 25 13.67 -3.04 -25.53
N SER A 26 13.69 -3.01 -26.86
CA SER A 26 13.11 -4.04 -27.73
C SER A 26 13.86 -5.37 -27.64
N GLU A 27 15.19 -5.34 -27.62
CA GLU A 27 16.02 -6.54 -27.44
C GLU A 27 15.82 -7.16 -26.06
N VAL A 28 15.75 -6.33 -25.02
CA VAL A 28 15.52 -6.79 -23.64
C VAL A 28 14.10 -7.37 -23.49
N ALA A 29 13.11 -6.75 -24.11
CA ALA A 29 11.73 -7.22 -24.14
C ALA A 29 11.62 -8.61 -24.79
N LEU A 30 12.27 -8.81 -25.93
CA LEU A 30 12.32 -10.11 -26.62
C LEU A 30 13.05 -11.17 -25.79
N ALA A 31 14.17 -10.82 -25.16
CA ALA A 31 14.96 -11.75 -24.36
C ALA A 31 14.21 -12.25 -23.11
N ILE A 32 13.28 -11.47 -22.58
CA ILE A 32 12.50 -11.80 -21.37
C ILE A 32 11.09 -12.28 -21.72
N GLY A 33 10.63 -12.08 -22.96
CA GLY A 33 9.29 -12.48 -23.40
C GLY A 33 8.18 -11.56 -22.88
N VAL A 34 8.50 -10.29 -22.61
CA VAL A 34 7.54 -9.28 -22.14
C VAL A 34 7.39 -8.14 -23.14
N SER A 35 6.34 -7.33 -23.01
CA SER A 35 6.18 -6.15 -23.85
C SER A 35 7.21 -5.06 -23.51
N GLN A 36 7.61 -4.28 -24.51
CA GLN A 36 8.48 -3.11 -24.33
C GLN A 36 7.93 -2.13 -23.28
N SER A 37 6.60 -2.01 -23.15
CA SER A 37 5.96 -1.17 -22.13
C SER A 37 6.24 -1.61 -20.69
N VAL A 38 6.44 -2.91 -20.45
CA VAL A 38 6.86 -3.43 -19.14
C VAL A 38 8.31 -3.02 -18.85
N ILE A 39 9.19 -3.15 -19.85
CA ILE A 39 10.60 -2.74 -19.76
C ILE A 39 10.72 -1.24 -19.45
N SER A 40 10.02 -0.39 -20.21
CA SER A 40 10.01 1.05 -19.99
C SER A 40 9.50 1.42 -18.58
N ARG A 41 8.44 0.75 -18.11
CA ARG A 41 7.88 1.02 -16.79
C ARG A 41 8.83 0.63 -15.66
N ILE A 42 9.53 -0.51 -15.78
CA ILE A 42 10.54 -0.94 -14.81
C ILE A 42 11.72 0.03 -14.79
N PHE A 43 12.23 0.42 -15.95
CA PHE A 43 13.38 1.30 -16.04
C PHE A 43 13.07 2.71 -15.51
N ASN A 44 11.93 3.28 -15.88
CA ASN A 44 11.48 4.56 -15.32
C ASN A 44 11.32 4.48 -13.79
N HIS A 45 10.78 3.37 -13.28
CA HIS A 45 10.67 3.18 -11.83
C HIS A 45 12.02 3.12 -11.13
N PHE A 46 13.00 2.44 -11.73
CA PHE A 46 14.37 2.40 -11.24
C PHE A 46 14.99 3.80 -11.19
N LEU A 47 14.81 4.62 -12.22
CA LEU A 47 15.28 6.01 -12.23
C LEU A 47 14.64 6.86 -11.11
N GLU A 48 13.37 6.61 -10.78
CA GLU A 48 12.66 7.35 -9.73
C GLU A 48 13.01 6.90 -8.30
N THR A 49 13.37 5.63 -8.10
CA THR A 49 13.46 5.03 -6.75
C THR A 49 14.82 4.45 -6.40
N GLY A 50 15.68 4.24 -7.39
CA GLY A 50 16.92 3.46 -7.25
C GLY A 50 16.68 1.95 -7.10
N SER A 51 15.45 1.46 -7.23
CA SER A 51 15.13 0.02 -7.17
C SER A 51 14.12 -0.36 -8.25
N PRO A 52 14.39 -1.42 -9.04
CA PRO A 52 13.43 -1.89 -10.04
C PRO A 52 12.30 -2.72 -9.42
N GLY A 53 12.44 -3.10 -8.15
CA GLY A 53 11.47 -3.90 -7.42
C GLY A 53 10.24 -3.10 -7.03
N ARG A 54 9.16 -3.81 -6.68
CA ARG A 54 7.92 -3.17 -6.26
C ARG A 54 8.13 -2.45 -4.92
N ARG A 55 7.74 -1.17 -4.84
CA ARG A 55 7.62 -0.49 -3.53
C ARG A 55 6.75 -1.35 -2.60
N PRO A 56 7.17 -1.60 -1.33
CA PRO A 56 6.25 -2.14 -0.35
C PRO A 56 5.03 -1.21 -0.35
N GLY A 57 3.84 -1.80 -0.53
CA GLY A 57 2.62 -1.02 -0.63
C GLY A 57 2.50 -0.17 0.62
N GLN A 58 2.56 1.15 0.46
CA GLN A 58 2.17 2.04 1.55
C GLN A 58 0.66 1.87 1.70
N GLY A 59 0.27 0.97 2.59
CA GLY A 59 -1.09 0.94 3.09
C GLY A 59 -1.45 2.27 3.75
N ARG A 60 -2.73 2.47 4.05
CA ARG A 60 -3.19 3.63 4.81
C ARG A 60 -2.39 3.71 6.11
N ARG A 61 -1.73 4.86 6.35
CA ARG A 61 -1.10 5.15 7.64
C ARG A 61 -2.17 4.99 8.73
N ARG A 62 -1.87 4.21 9.76
CA ARG A 62 -2.78 4.01 10.90
C ARG A 62 -3.03 5.37 11.54
N ALA A 63 -4.30 5.79 11.57
CA ALA A 63 -4.72 7.05 12.16
C ALA A 63 -4.80 6.96 13.69
N THR A 64 -4.96 5.75 14.22
CA THR A 64 -5.00 5.44 15.65
C THR A 64 -3.77 4.65 16.06
N THR A 65 -3.32 4.89 17.28
CA THR A 65 -2.27 4.14 17.97
C THR A 65 -2.83 2.88 18.61
N SER A 66 -1.98 1.89 18.91
CA SER A 66 -2.42 0.64 19.55
C SER A 66 -3.15 0.85 20.88
N LYS A 67 -2.83 1.93 21.61
CA LYS A 67 -3.50 2.29 22.88
C LYS A 67 -4.88 2.89 22.65
N GLU A 68 -5.03 3.73 21.63
CA GLU A 68 -6.33 4.29 21.20
C GLU A 68 -7.25 3.17 20.69
N ASP A 69 -6.73 2.22 19.91
CA ASP A 69 -7.48 1.05 19.45
C ASP A 69 -7.97 0.19 20.64
N LEU A 70 -7.10 -0.05 21.62
CA LEU A 70 -7.49 -0.79 22.82
C LEU A 70 -8.57 -0.03 23.62
N TYR A 71 -8.45 1.28 23.75
CA TYR A 71 -9.45 2.12 24.40
C TYR A 71 -10.79 2.07 23.67
N LEU A 72 -10.79 2.13 22.33
CA LEU A 72 -12.01 2.02 21.52
C LEU A 72 -12.68 0.65 21.72
N VAL A 73 -11.92 -0.44 21.68
CA VAL A 73 -12.45 -1.80 21.87
C VAL A 73 -13.07 -1.97 23.27
N LEU A 74 -12.38 -1.50 24.31
CA LEU A 74 -12.89 -1.60 25.69
C LEU A 74 -14.14 -0.74 25.89
N THR A 75 -14.15 0.48 25.35
CA THR A 75 -15.27 1.42 25.50
C THR A 75 -16.50 0.95 24.71
N ALA A 76 -16.31 0.44 23.49
CA ALA A 76 -17.38 -0.14 22.68
C ALA A 76 -17.97 -1.41 23.33
N ARG A 77 -17.14 -2.24 23.97
CA ARG A 77 -17.62 -3.41 24.73
C ARG A 77 -18.42 -3.03 25.97
N ARG A 78 -17.99 -1.98 26.68
CA ARG A 78 -18.65 -1.49 27.91
C ARG A 78 -19.96 -0.77 27.61
N HIS A 79 -20.02 -0.06 26.48
CA HIS A 79 -21.18 0.72 26.06
C HIS A 79 -21.64 0.28 24.67
N ARG A 80 -22.25 -0.91 24.60
CA ARG A 80 -22.72 -1.51 23.33
C ARG A 80 -23.69 -0.63 22.53
N ASN A 81 -24.39 0.28 23.19
CA ASN A 81 -25.37 1.19 22.57
C ASN A 81 -24.78 2.58 22.26
N MET A 82 -23.47 2.79 22.46
CA MET A 82 -22.84 4.09 22.25
C MET A 82 -22.61 4.34 20.77
N ASN A 83 -23.09 5.49 20.31
CA ASN A 83 -22.88 5.94 18.94
C ASN A 83 -21.38 6.19 18.69
N ALA A 84 -20.90 5.81 17.51
CA ALA A 84 -19.53 6.01 17.07
C ALA A 84 -19.04 7.46 17.16
N THR A 85 -19.91 8.44 16.90
CA THR A 85 -19.57 9.86 17.04
C THR A 85 -19.24 10.21 18.49
N LEU A 86 -19.96 9.63 19.45
CA LEU A 86 -19.71 9.81 20.88
C LEU A 86 -18.42 9.10 21.30
N LEU A 87 -18.15 7.91 20.77
CA LEU A 87 -16.87 7.21 20.98
C LEU A 87 -15.68 8.03 20.45
N GLN A 88 -15.82 8.63 19.28
CA GLN A 88 -14.80 9.51 18.69
C GLN A 88 -14.59 10.77 19.53
N GLN A 89 -15.68 11.39 20.03
CA GLN A 89 -15.58 12.54 20.91
C GLN A 89 -14.89 12.18 22.23
N HIS A 90 -15.22 11.03 22.83
CA HIS A 90 -14.54 10.53 24.03
C HIS A 90 -13.05 10.27 23.79
N LEU A 91 -12.70 9.65 22.66
CA LEU A 91 -11.31 9.42 22.27
C LEU A 91 -10.54 10.73 22.09
N ARG A 92 -11.16 11.72 21.41
CA ARG A 92 -10.63 13.07 21.22
C ARG A 92 -10.45 13.81 22.54
N SER A 93 -11.41 13.74 23.45
CA SER A 93 -11.32 14.36 24.78
C SER A 93 -10.29 13.68 25.68
N ALA A 94 -10.11 12.36 25.57
CA ALA A 94 -9.15 11.59 26.37
C ALA A 94 -7.70 11.71 25.85
N THR A 95 -7.52 11.94 24.55
CA THR A 95 -6.20 11.85 23.89
C THR A 95 -5.75 13.17 23.22
N GLY A 96 -6.65 14.13 23.04
CA GLY A 96 -6.37 15.42 22.38
C GLY A 96 -6.21 15.35 20.85
N THR A 97 -6.51 14.21 20.22
CA THR A 97 -6.23 13.93 18.80
C THR A 97 -7.50 13.84 17.95
N THR A 98 -7.63 14.70 16.93
CA THR A 98 -8.80 14.79 16.03
C THR A 98 -8.86 13.63 15.02
N VAL A 99 -9.52 12.52 15.37
CA VAL A 99 -9.76 11.39 14.44
C VAL A 99 -11.02 11.64 13.61
N SER A 100 -11.01 11.44 12.28
CA SER A 100 -12.13 11.70 11.34
C SER A 100 -13.21 10.60 11.30
N THR A 101 -14.46 10.98 11.04
CA THR A 101 -15.73 10.21 11.16
C THR A 101 -15.92 9.00 10.23
N GLN A 102 -15.00 8.73 9.30
CA GLN A 102 -15.17 7.66 8.28
C GLN A 102 -14.90 6.23 8.79
N THR A 103 -14.51 6.03 10.05
CA THR A 103 -13.89 4.75 10.50
C THR A 103 -14.84 3.84 11.29
N SER A 104 -16.08 4.23 11.53
CA SER A 104 -16.96 3.50 12.45
C SER A 104 -18.11 2.70 11.84
N GLU A 105 -18.20 2.63 10.51
CA GLU A 105 -19.37 2.04 9.84
C GLU A 105 -19.13 0.65 9.20
N THR A 106 -17.95 0.05 9.36
CA THR A 106 -17.68 -1.30 8.81
C THR A 106 -17.64 -2.34 9.92
N GLY A 107 -18.82 -2.73 10.40
CA GLY A 107 -18.94 -3.74 11.45
C GLY A 107 -20.36 -4.25 11.64
N SER A 108 -21.11 -4.48 10.55
CA SER A 108 -22.39 -5.20 10.59
C SER A 108 -22.65 -5.90 9.26
N MET A 109 -22.00 -7.04 9.06
CA MET A 109 -22.44 -8.10 8.13
C MET A 109 -21.66 -9.37 8.47
N VAL A 110 -22.21 -10.15 9.41
CA VAL A 110 -22.35 -11.62 9.44
C VAL A 110 -23.21 -11.98 10.64
#